data_AF-A0A5R9J2R3-F1
#
_entry.id   AF-A0A5R9J2R3-F1
#
_cell.length_a   1.000
_cell.length_b   1.000
_cell.length_c   1.000
_cell.angle_alpha   90.00
_cell.angle_beta   90.00
_cell.angle_gamma   90.00
#
_symmetry.space_group_name_H-M   'P 1'
#
loop_
_entity.id
_entity.type
_entity.pdbx_description
1 polymer ?
#
loop_
_entity_poly.entity_id
_entity_poly.type
_entity_poly.pdbx_seq_one_letter_code
_entity_poly.pdbx_strand_id
1 'polypeptide(L)'
;MPIALEVIRRIDALFEIERAINGQSAEHRRAVRQELSAPLVAKLETWMREQRPKLSRGTDLARAMDCMLKRWTSLSRLLDDGWICLSNYAAERALHDIALGRKSWLFAGSGRGGQRAAAMYSLIVTAKLNDVDPQAWFAEVLARIAEDPVQRLDELLPWNWQSRSVSCSKAARTTLPSQHRCLTHARCRARYGPHRMLAEAQHGIGVHQPGIRQEV
;
A
#
# COMPACT_ATOMS: atom_id res chain seq x y z
N MET A 1 23.10 -21.58 -14.59
CA MET A 1 23.02 -20.34 -15.41
C MET A 1 23.78 -19.21 -14.72
N PRO A 2 25.07 -19.01 -15.00
CA PRO A 2 25.92 -18.07 -14.26
C PRO A 2 25.44 -16.61 -14.35
N ILE A 3 24.85 -16.20 -15.48
CA ILE A 3 24.32 -14.85 -15.69
C ILE A 3 23.12 -14.55 -14.77
N ALA A 4 22.24 -15.53 -14.57
CA ALA A 4 21.07 -15.35 -13.71
C ALA A 4 21.48 -15.17 -12.23
N LEU A 5 22.46 -15.95 -11.78
CA LEU A 5 22.98 -15.84 -10.42
C LEU A 5 23.64 -14.48 -10.17
N GLU A 6 24.39 -13.96 -11.15
CA GLU A 6 25.04 -12.66 -11.04
C GLU A 6 24.03 -11.49 -10.98
N VAL A 7 22.92 -11.56 -11.73
CA VAL A 7 21.81 -10.59 -11.59
C VAL A 7 21.28 -10.59 -10.16
N ILE A 8 20.95 -11.79 -9.64
CA ILE A 8 20.37 -11.94 -8.31
C ILE A 8 21.32 -11.37 -7.26
N ARG A 9 22.61 -11.72 -7.33
CA ARG A 9 23.63 -11.21 -6.40
C ARG A 9 23.72 -9.69 -6.38
N ARG A 10 23.59 -9.03 -7.54
CA ARG A 10 23.60 -7.56 -7.63
C ARG A 10 22.34 -6.93 -7.07
N ILE A 11 21.18 -7.56 -7.29
CA ILE A 11 19.91 -7.13 -6.71
C ILE A 11 19.92 -7.33 -5.19
N ASP A 12 20.46 -8.44 -4.68
CA ASP A 12 20.59 -8.72 -3.25
C ASP A 12 21.43 -7.65 -2.54
N ALA A 13 22.52 -7.20 -3.15
CA ALA A 13 23.34 -6.11 -2.60
C ALA A 13 22.53 -4.81 -2.43
N LEU A 14 21.59 -4.51 -3.33
CA LEU A 14 20.67 -3.37 -3.16
C LEU A 14 19.69 -3.60 -2.01
N PHE A 15 19.17 -4.81 -1.87
CA PHE A 15 18.23 -5.15 -0.79
C PHE A 15 18.89 -5.14 0.59
N GLU A 16 20.18 -5.47 0.71
CA GLU A 16 20.91 -5.37 1.98
C GLU A 16 21.03 -3.91 2.45
N ILE A 17 21.30 -2.97 1.55
CA ILE A 17 21.29 -1.54 1.87
C ILE A 17 19.87 -1.11 2.27
N GLU A 18 18.85 -1.49 1.49
CA GLU A 18 17.46 -1.12 1.78
C GLU A 18 16.96 -1.67 3.12
N ARG A 19 17.41 -2.86 3.54
CA ARG A 19 17.09 -3.42 4.85
C ARG A 19 17.60 -2.56 5.99
N ALA A 20 18.81 -2.01 5.86
CA ALA A 20 19.42 -1.16 6.89
C ALA A 20 18.70 0.19 7.04
N ILE A 21 18.23 0.79 5.94
CA ILE A 21 17.55 2.10 5.96
C ILE A 21 16.03 2.00 6.12
N ASN A 22 15.49 0.79 6.28
CA ASN A 22 14.05 0.57 6.32
C ASN A 22 13.41 1.13 7.60
N GLY A 23 12.48 2.07 7.46
CA GLY A 23 11.85 2.75 8.60
C GLY A 23 12.59 4.01 9.08
N GLN A 24 13.65 4.43 8.38
CA GLN A 24 14.27 5.75 8.55
C GLN A 24 13.49 6.84 7.82
N SER A 25 13.80 8.11 8.09
CA SER A 25 13.18 9.24 7.39
C SER A 25 13.46 9.22 5.89
N ALA A 26 12.58 9.85 5.10
CA ALA A 26 12.73 9.92 3.65
C ALA A 26 14.05 10.60 3.24
N GLU A 27 14.46 11.64 3.97
CA GLU A 27 15.70 12.39 3.72
C GLU A 27 16.93 11.50 3.96
N HIS A 28 16.95 10.76 5.07
CA HIS A 28 18.06 9.86 5.38
C HIS A 28 18.14 8.72 4.36
N ARG A 29 17.00 8.12 4.00
CA ARG A 29 16.92 7.09 2.96
C ARG A 29 17.47 7.60 1.63
N ARG A 30 17.09 8.81 1.22
CA ARG A 30 17.59 9.44 -0.01
C ARG A 30 19.10 9.64 0.03
N ALA A 31 19.64 10.17 1.13
CA ALA A 31 21.09 10.39 1.28
C ALA A 31 21.88 9.08 1.13
N VAL A 32 21.49 8.03 1.86
CA VAL A 32 22.15 6.72 1.78
C VAL A 32 22.02 6.10 0.38
N ARG A 33 20.87 6.27 -0.28
CA ARG A 33 20.67 5.78 -1.64
C ARG A 33 21.57 6.48 -2.66
N GLN A 34 21.78 7.78 -2.53
CA GLN A 34 22.68 8.52 -3.41
C GLN A 34 24.14 8.08 -3.22
N GLU A 35 24.55 7.80 -1.98
CA GLU A 35 25.91 7.39 -1.67
C GLU A 35 26.20 5.92 -2.05
N LEU A 36 25.32 5.00 -1.64
CA LEU A 36 25.58 3.55 -1.71
C LEU A 36 24.80 2.86 -2.83
N SER A 37 23.52 3.18 -3.02
CA SER A 37 22.65 2.47 -3.97
C SER A 37 22.84 2.96 -5.41
N ALA A 38 23.00 4.26 -5.64
CA ALA A 38 23.16 4.86 -6.96
C ALA A 38 24.32 4.25 -7.79
N PRO A 39 25.55 4.07 -7.24
CA PRO A 39 26.62 3.45 -8.00
C PRO A 39 26.33 1.97 -8.31
N LEU A 40 25.61 1.25 -7.45
CA LEU A 40 25.22 -0.14 -7.70
C LEU A 40 24.15 -0.25 -8.79
N VAL A 41 23.15 0.64 -8.77
CA VAL A 41 22.11 0.73 -9.80
C VAL A 41 22.73 1.05 -11.16
N ALA A 42 23.61 2.05 -11.25
CA ALA A 42 24.31 2.38 -12.49
C ALA A 42 25.12 1.18 -13.03
N LYS A 43 25.90 0.51 -12.17
CA LYS A 43 26.66 -0.69 -12.53
C LYS A 43 25.75 -1.84 -12.99
N LEU A 44 24.56 -1.99 -12.38
CA LEU A 44 23.57 -2.98 -12.77
C LEU A 44 23.02 -2.67 -14.17
N GLU A 45 22.72 -1.40 -14.47
CA GLU A 45 22.22 -0.97 -15.78
C GLU A 45 23.22 -1.32 -16.88
N THR A 46 24.46 -0.85 -16.74
CA THR A 46 25.52 -1.05 -17.72
C THR A 46 25.73 -2.54 -17.97
N TRP A 47 25.86 -3.30 -16.89
CA TRP A 47 26.03 -4.76 -16.98
C TRP A 47 24.83 -5.43 -17.67
N MET A 48 23.59 -5.05 -17.35
CA MET A 48 22.41 -5.62 -18.01
C MET A 48 22.38 -5.32 -19.51
N ARG A 49 22.73 -4.09 -19.91
CA ARG A 49 22.82 -3.68 -21.31
C ARG A 49 23.92 -4.43 -22.07
N GLU A 50 25.04 -4.76 -21.42
CA GLU A 50 26.12 -5.56 -22.00
C GLU A 50 25.78 -7.05 -22.14
N GLN A 51 25.05 -7.62 -21.16
CA GLN A 51 24.71 -9.04 -21.19
C GLN A 51 23.50 -9.32 -22.09
N ARG A 52 22.58 -8.36 -22.23
CA ARG A 52 21.33 -8.56 -22.99
C ARG A 52 21.54 -9.02 -24.44
N PRO A 53 22.50 -8.49 -25.22
CA PRO A 53 22.79 -8.96 -26.59
C PRO A 53 23.37 -10.37 -26.66
N LYS A 54 24.00 -10.86 -25.57
CA LYS A 54 24.61 -12.19 -25.49
C LYS A 54 23.58 -13.30 -25.25
N LEU A 55 22.36 -12.93 -24.88
CA LEU A 55 21.26 -13.87 -24.62
C LEU A 55 20.40 -14.07 -25.87
N SER A 56 20.04 -15.33 -26.12
CA SER A 56 19.09 -15.66 -27.19
C SER A 56 17.75 -14.97 -26.95
N ARG A 57 17.17 -14.45 -28.04
CA ARG A 57 15.83 -13.85 -28.05
C ARG A 57 14.82 -14.95 -27.70
N GLY A 58 14.09 -14.78 -26.60
CA GLY A 58 13.04 -15.72 -26.16
C GLY A 58 13.31 -16.44 -24.84
N THR A 59 14.51 -16.32 -24.25
CA THR A 59 14.73 -16.83 -22.89
C THR A 59 13.97 -16.01 -21.84
N ASP A 60 13.50 -16.66 -20.78
CA ASP A 60 12.82 -15.97 -19.67
C ASP A 60 13.68 -14.88 -19.05
N LEU A 61 14.99 -15.13 -18.94
CA LEU A 61 15.96 -14.16 -18.45
C LEU A 61 16.06 -12.94 -19.38
N ALA A 62 16.14 -13.14 -20.69
CA ALA A 62 16.16 -12.04 -21.65
C ALA A 62 14.88 -11.18 -21.56
N ARG A 63 13.71 -11.83 -21.42
CA ARG A 63 12.42 -11.15 -21.23
C ARG A 63 12.35 -10.37 -19.93
N ALA A 64 12.90 -10.91 -18.84
CA ALA A 64 12.99 -10.20 -17.56
C ALA A 64 13.91 -8.98 -17.64
N MET A 65 15.07 -9.11 -18.30
CA MET A 65 16.00 -7.99 -18.53
C MET A 65 15.37 -6.91 -19.41
N ASP A 66 14.65 -7.28 -20.48
CA ASP A 66 13.92 -6.32 -21.32
C ASP A 66 12.85 -5.57 -20.52
N CYS A 67 12.12 -6.27 -19.65
CA CYS A 67 11.11 -5.66 -18.79
C CYS A 67 11.73 -4.60 -17.86
N MET A 68 12.85 -4.93 -17.21
CA MET A 68 13.58 -4.00 -16.35
C MET A 68 14.14 -2.81 -17.12
N LEU A 69 14.86 -3.06 -18.23
CA LEU A 69 15.49 -2.02 -19.04
C LEU A 69 14.46 -1.07 -19.66
N LYS A 70 13.28 -1.58 -20.08
CA LYS A 70 12.19 -0.75 -20.59
C LYS A 70 11.64 0.23 -19.56
N ARG A 71 11.70 -0.11 -18.27
CA ARG A 71 11.16 0.69 -17.16
C ARG A 71 12.26 1.28 -16.27
N TRP A 72 13.48 1.36 -16.78
CA TRP A 72 14.64 1.75 -15.97
C TRP A 72 14.49 3.13 -15.33
N THR A 73 13.99 4.10 -16.09
CA THR A 73 13.74 5.47 -15.60
C THR A 73 12.70 5.52 -14.48
N SER A 74 11.72 4.61 -14.47
CA SER A 74 10.76 4.50 -13.35
C SER A 74 11.39 3.82 -12.14
N LEU A 75 12.25 2.83 -12.37
CA LEU A 75 12.98 2.13 -11.31
C LEU A 75 13.99 3.06 -10.62
N SER A 76 14.71 3.90 -11.37
CA SER A 76 15.71 4.81 -10.80
C SER A 76 15.12 5.94 -9.94
N ARG A 77 13.82 6.25 -10.08
CA ARG A 77 13.15 7.29 -9.26
C ARG A 77 13.24 7.04 -7.76
N LEU A 78 13.41 5.79 -7.34
CA LEU A 78 13.60 5.47 -5.92
C LEU A 78 14.87 6.12 -5.32
N LEU A 79 15.87 6.42 -6.16
CA LEU A 79 17.10 7.07 -5.72
C LEU A 79 16.87 8.55 -5.40
N ASP A 80 15.97 9.18 -6.15
CA ASP A 80 15.65 10.60 -6.00
C ASP A 80 14.62 10.84 -4.90
N ASP A 81 13.67 9.93 -4.75
CA ASP A 81 12.59 10.01 -3.79
C ASP A 81 12.70 8.96 -2.68
N GLY A 82 13.00 9.43 -1.47
CA GLY A 82 13.12 8.63 -0.26
C GLY A 82 11.81 8.03 0.25
N TRP A 83 10.65 8.45 -0.26
CA TRP A 83 9.35 7.87 0.09
C TRP A 83 9.09 6.55 -0.64
N ILE A 84 9.65 6.41 -1.84
CA ILE A 84 9.46 5.21 -2.67
C ILE A 84 10.19 4.02 -2.03
N CYS A 85 9.47 2.92 -1.84
CA CYS A 85 10.03 1.64 -1.41
C CYS A 85 10.62 0.88 -2.61
N LEU A 86 11.77 0.22 -2.43
CA LEU A 86 12.38 -0.59 -3.48
C LEU A 86 11.44 -1.74 -3.93
N SER A 87 10.74 -2.36 -2.99
CA SER A 87 9.78 -3.44 -3.27
C SER A 87 8.33 -2.99 -3.10
N ASN A 88 7.46 -3.50 -3.96
CA ASN A 88 6.01 -3.32 -3.87
C ASN A 88 5.33 -4.26 -2.84
N TYR A 89 6.10 -5.07 -2.10
CA TYR A 89 5.57 -6.10 -1.22
C TYR A 89 4.51 -5.59 -0.24
N ALA A 90 4.69 -4.38 0.31
CA ALA A 90 3.72 -3.79 1.23
C ALA A 90 2.36 -3.53 0.55
N ALA A 91 2.35 -2.99 -0.68
CA ALA A 91 1.12 -2.74 -1.39
C ALA A 91 0.49 -4.04 -1.90
N GLU A 92 1.30 -5.00 -2.38
CA GLU A 92 0.82 -6.32 -2.77
C GLU A 92 0.17 -7.05 -1.59
N ARG A 93 0.79 -7.01 -0.41
CA ARG A 93 0.23 -7.57 0.82
C ARG A 93 -1.09 -6.91 1.19
N ALA A 94 -1.20 -5.59 1.03
CA ALA A 94 -2.45 -4.86 1.29
C ALA A 94 -3.57 -5.22 0.29
N LEU A 95 -3.23 -5.45 -0.98
CA LEU A 95 -4.18 -5.84 -2.02
C LEU A 95 -4.48 -7.34 -2.04
N HIS A 96 -3.67 -8.15 -1.36
CA HIS A 96 -3.81 -9.60 -1.33
C HIS A 96 -5.17 -10.04 -0.77
N ASP A 97 -5.63 -9.41 0.32
CA ASP A 97 -6.94 -9.72 0.93
C ASP A 97 -8.09 -9.42 -0.05
N ILE A 98 -7.95 -8.37 -0.86
CA ILE A 98 -8.92 -8.02 -1.91
C ILE A 98 -8.92 -9.11 -2.98
N ALA A 99 -7.73 -9.51 -3.45
CA ALA A 99 -7.60 -10.55 -4.48
C ALA A 99 -8.20 -11.89 -4.03
N LEU A 100 -8.01 -12.27 -2.77
CA LEU A 100 -8.64 -13.46 -2.18
C LEU A 100 -10.16 -13.29 -2.07
N GLY A 101 -10.63 -12.12 -1.61
CA GLY A 101 -12.05 -11.81 -1.44
C GLY A 101 -12.86 -11.87 -2.73
N ARG A 102 -12.24 -11.69 -3.91
CA ARG A 102 -12.91 -11.81 -5.22
C ARG A 102 -13.62 -13.15 -5.43
N LYS A 103 -13.10 -14.24 -4.86
CA LYS A 103 -13.74 -15.57 -4.93
C LYS A 103 -14.97 -15.69 -4.01
N SER A 104 -15.06 -14.84 -2.99
CA SER A 104 -16.14 -14.85 -1.99
C SER A 104 -17.26 -13.85 -2.30
N TRP A 105 -17.03 -12.84 -3.15
CA TRP A 105 -18.05 -11.83 -3.47
C TRP A 105 -18.83 -12.17 -4.74
N LEU A 106 -19.60 -13.26 -4.67
CA LEU A 106 -20.49 -13.68 -5.75
C LEU A 106 -21.54 -12.60 -6.13
N PHE A 107 -21.80 -11.65 -5.21
CA PHE A 107 -22.76 -10.55 -5.40
C PHE A 107 -22.16 -9.29 -6.06
N ALA A 108 -20.85 -9.21 -6.22
CA ALA A 108 -20.16 -8.09 -6.86
C ALA A 108 -19.96 -8.33 -8.38
N GLY A 109 -20.94 -8.92 -9.05
CA GLY A 109 -20.90 -9.24 -10.49
C GLY A 109 -21.27 -8.07 -11.42
N SER A 110 -21.76 -6.95 -10.88
CA SER A 110 -22.10 -5.75 -11.65
C SER A 110 -21.13 -4.60 -11.36
N GLY A 111 -20.94 -3.69 -12.32
CA GLY A 111 -20.08 -2.50 -12.12
C GLY A 111 -20.50 -1.65 -10.91
N ARG A 112 -21.81 -1.53 -10.65
CA ARG A 112 -22.35 -0.89 -9.44
C ARG A 112 -22.00 -1.67 -8.16
N GLY A 113 -22.04 -3.00 -8.20
CA GLY A 113 -21.59 -3.86 -7.11
C GLY A 113 -20.11 -3.66 -6.80
N GLY A 114 -19.28 -3.54 -7.83
CA GLY A 114 -17.85 -3.22 -7.70
C GLY A 114 -17.61 -1.85 -7.05
N GLN A 115 -18.35 -0.81 -7.44
CA GLN A 115 -18.24 0.51 -6.83
C GLN A 115 -18.60 0.50 -5.33
N ARG A 116 -19.69 -0.19 -4.96
CA ARG A 116 -20.09 -0.32 -3.55
C ARG A 116 -19.05 -1.10 -2.74
N ALA A 117 -18.50 -2.18 -3.31
CA ALA A 117 -17.43 -2.92 -2.67
C ALA A 117 -16.20 -2.02 -2.48
N ALA A 118 -15.77 -1.29 -3.51
CA ALA A 118 -14.63 -0.37 -3.42
C ALA A 118 -14.82 0.70 -2.32
N ALA A 119 -16.03 1.25 -2.18
CA ALA A 119 -16.35 2.18 -1.10
C ALA A 119 -16.19 1.52 0.29
N MET A 120 -16.77 0.32 0.48
CA MET A 120 -16.63 -0.42 1.74
C MET A 120 -15.18 -0.76 2.07
N TYR A 121 -14.39 -1.20 1.08
CA TYR A 121 -12.96 -1.48 1.26
C TYR A 121 -12.17 -0.24 1.64
N SER A 122 -12.47 0.90 1.01
CA SER A 122 -11.81 2.16 1.32
C SER A 122 -12.01 2.54 2.79
N LEU A 123 -13.23 2.38 3.31
CA LEU A 123 -13.55 2.63 4.72
C LEU A 123 -12.85 1.63 5.67
N ILE A 124 -12.90 0.33 5.37
CA ILE A 124 -12.23 -0.70 6.18
C ILE A 124 -10.72 -0.46 6.24
N VAL A 125 -10.09 -0.18 5.09
CA VAL A 125 -8.64 0.08 5.01
C VAL A 125 -8.29 1.36 5.74
N THR A 126 -9.13 2.41 5.65
CA THR A 126 -8.93 3.65 6.41
C THR A 126 -8.95 3.39 7.92
N ALA A 127 -9.89 2.59 8.43
CA ALA A 127 -9.91 2.19 9.85
C ALA A 127 -8.64 1.43 10.25
N LYS A 128 -8.24 0.42 9.45
CA LYS A 128 -7.00 -0.34 9.70
C LYS A 128 -5.74 0.54 9.69
N LEU A 129 -5.66 1.53 8.80
CA LEU A 129 -4.54 2.47 8.71
C LEU A 129 -4.46 3.41 9.93
N ASN A 130 -5.58 3.62 10.63
CA ASN A 130 -5.66 4.40 11.87
C ASN A 130 -5.56 3.53 13.14
N ASP A 131 -5.17 2.25 13.01
CA ASP A 131 -5.12 1.28 14.12
C ASP A 131 -6.48 1.08 14.85
N VAL A 132 -7.58 1.29 14.12
CA VAL A 132 -8.95 1.14 14.61
C VAL A 132 -9.53 -0.21 14.19
N ASP A 133 -10.18 -0.92 15.12
CA ASP A 133 -10.93 -2.14 14.77
C ASP A 133 -12.11 -1.79 13.86
N PRO A 134 -12.12 -2.24 12.59
CA PRO A 134 -13.16 -1.84 11.64
C PRO A 134 -14.54 -2.30 12.09
N GLN A 135 -14.66 -3.47 12.75
CA GLN A 135 -15.95 -4.00 13.16
C GLN A 135 -16.58 -3.14 14.26
N ALA A 136 -15.83 -2.83 15.32
CA ALA A 136 -16.30 -1.95 16.40
C ALA A 136 -16.66 -0.56 15.88
N TRP A 137 -15.81 0.01 15.01
CA TRP A 137 -16.07 1.32 14.42
C TRP A 137 -17.33 1.33 13.56
N PHE A 138 -17.51 0.36 12.65
CA PHE A 138 -18.72 0.27 11.83
C PHE A 138 -19.99 0.09 12.65
N ALA A 139 -19.95 -0.72 13.72
CA ALA A 139 -21.10 -0.91 14.59
C ALA A 139 -21.56 0.41 15.23
N GLU A 140 -20.61 1.23 15.70
CA GLU A 140 -20.92 2.54 16.27
C GLU A 140 -21.38 3.54 15.21
N VAL A 141 -20.73 3.58 14.05
CA VAL A 141 -21.14 4.45 12.94
C VAL A 141 -22.56 4.12 12.49
N LEU A 142 -22.88 2.84 12.29
CA LEU A 142 -24.23 2.42 11.85
C LEU A 142 -25.30 2.66 12.92
N ALA A 143 -24.95 2.58 14.20
CA ALA A 143 -25.86 2.92 15.29
C ALA A 143 -26.16 4.42 15.35
N ARG A 144 -25.18 5.27 15.06
CA ARG A 144 -25.28 6.73 15.21
C ARG A 144 -25.75 7.45 13.94
N ILE A 145 -25.45 6.93 12.76
CA ILE A 145 -25.69 7.62 11.47
C ILE A 145 -27.17 7.91 11.18
N ALA A 146 -28.10 7.14 11.79
CA ALA A 146 -29.53 7.36 11.64
C ALA A 146 -30.05 8.52 12.51
N GLU A 147 -29.36 8.84 13.61
CA GLU A 147 -29.80 9.79 14.64
C GLU A 147 -28.97 11.08 14.65
N ASP A 148 -27.68 11.01 14.32
CA ASP A 148 -26.77 12.15 14.38
C ASP A 148 -26.96 13.11 13.17
N PRO A 149 -26.99 14.44 13.40
CA PRO A 149 -27.02 15.42 12.33
C PRO A 149 -25.79 15.31 11.41
N VAL A 150 -25.99 15.55 10.12
CA VAL A 150 -24.93 15.52 9.08
C VAL A 150 -23.71 16.37 9.47
N GLN A 151 -23.91 17.45 10.21
CA GLN A 151 -22.87 18.37 10.67
C GLN A 151 -21.87 17.75 11.65
N ARG A 152 -22.18 16.60 12.26
CA ARG A 152 -21.32 15.91 13.24
C ARG A 152 -20.69 14.61 12.69
N LEU A 153 -20.76 14.40 11.37
CA LEU A 153 -20.17 13.23 10.71
C LEU A 153 -18.65 13.15 10.88
N ASP A 154 -17.99 14.28 11.07
CA ASP A 154 -16.55 14.38 11.32
C ASP A 154 -16.13 13.69 12.63
N GLU A 155 -16.98 13.70 13.66
CA GLU A 155 -16.76 12.97 14.92
C GLU A 155 -16.73 11.45 14.70
N LEU A 156 -17.40 10.94 13.67
CA LEU A 156 -17.50 9.52 13.34
C LEU A 156 -16.32 9.02 12.50
N LEU A 157 -15.39 9.89 12.08
CA LEU A 157 -14.25 9.51 11.26
C LEU A 157 -13.22 8.70 12.08
N PRO A 158 -12.52 7.72 11.48
CA PRO A 158 -11.67 6.79 12.21
C PRO A 158 -10.59 7.42 13.09
N TRP A 159 -10.09 8.61 12.72
CA TRP A 159 -9.05 9.32 13.47
C TRP A 159 -9.59 10.12 14.67
N ASN A 160 -10.90 10.41 14.69
CA ASN A 160 -11.59 11.05 15.81
C ASN A 160 -12.27 10.01 16.72
N TRP A 161 -12.37 8.77 16.25
CA TRP A 161 -13.01 7.68 16.97
C TRP A 161 -12.18 7.25 18.16
N GLN A 162 -12.72 7.50 19.36
CA GLN A 162 -12.21 6.93 20.59
C GLN A 162 -13.05 5.70 20.88
N SER A 163 -12.42 4.53 21.02
CA SER A 163 -13.11 3.35 21.51
C SER A 163 -13.64 3.65 22.91
N ARG A 164 -14.89 4.11 23.04
CA ARG A 164 -15.58 4.06 24.31
C ARG A 164 -15.68 2.59 24.63
N SER A 165 -14.87 2.13 25.58
CA SER A 165 -15.04 0.81 26.15
C SER A 165 -16.50 0.72 26.55
N VAL A 166 -17.30 -0.02 25.78
CA VAL A 166 -18.60 -0.45 26.23
C VAL A 166 -18.27 -1.24 27.49
N SER A 167 -18.53 -0.65 28.66
CA SER A 167 -18.42 -1.37 29.92
C SER A 167 -19.48 -2.45 29.86
N CYS A 168 -19.12 -3.61 29.34
CA CYS A 168 -19.92 -4.80 29.48
C CYS A 168 -20.00 -5.06 30.98
N SER A 169 -21.14 -4.72 31.58
CA SER A 169 -21.45 -5.06 32.96
C SER A 169 -21.18 -6.55 33.13
N LYS A 170 -20.24 -6.88 34.02
CA LYS A 170 -19.82 -8.25 34.32
C LYS A 170 -21.04 -9.17 34.44
N ALA A 171 -21.25 -10.02 33.46
CA ALA A 171 -22.04 -11.24 33.61
C ALA A 171 -21.37 -12.35 32.80
N ALA A 172 -21.12 -13.46 33.50
CA ALA A 172 -20.61 -14.75 33.02
C ALA A 172 -19.15 -14.80 32.51
N ARG A 173 -18.26 -15.10 33.46
CA ARG A 173 -17.02 -15.84 33.19
C ARG A 173 -17.38 -17.22 32.61
N THR A 174 -16.97 -17.48 31.38
CA THR A 174 -16.58 -18.84 30.97
C THR A 174 -15.33 -18.74 30.12
N THR A 175 -14.23 -19.19 30.69
CA THR A 175 -12.89 -19.30 30.11
C THR A 175 -12.87 -20.24 28.91
N LEU A 176 -12.28 -19.79 27.80
CA LEU A 176 -11.60 -20.63 26.82
C LEU A 176 -10.37 -19.87 26.30
N PRO A 177 -9.15 -20.44 26.38
CA PRO A 177 -7.94 -19.74 25.97
C PRO A 177 -7.65 -20.03 24.49
N SER A 178 -7.48 -18.99 23.67
CA SER A 178 -6.62 -19.12 22.50
C SER A 178 -5.84 -17.84 22.26
N GLN A 179 -4.53 -18.03 22.27
CA GLN A 179 -3.53 -17.00 22.18
C GLN A 179 -3.38 -16.58 20.72
N HIS A 180 -3.91 -15.40 20.35
CA HIS A 180 -3.45 -14.69 19.17
C HIS A 180 -2.84 -13.36 19.60
N ARG A 181 -1.60 -13.49 20.07
CA ARG A 181 -0.61 -12.43 20.21
C ARG A 181 -0.39 -11.81 18.82
N CYS A 182 -1.16 -10.77 18.48
CA CYS A 182 -0.99 -10.00 17.25
C CYS A 182 0.17 -9.02 17.40
N LEU A 183 1.40 -9.55 17.46
CA LEU A 183 2.64 -8.79 17.37
C LEU A 183 2.96 -8.47 15.90
N THR A 184 2.27 -7.50 15.30
CA THR A 184 2.65 -7.02 13.96
C THR A 184 2.47 -5.52 13.72
N HIS A 185 1.63 -4.80 14.49
CA HIS A 185 1.37 -3.38 14.22
C HIS A 185 2.31 -2.37 14.91
N ALA A 186 2.96 -2.75 16.02
CA ALA A 186 3.87 -1.83 16.74
C ALA A 186 5.09 -1.35 15.92
N ARG A 187 5.40 -1.97 14.77
CA ARG A 187 6.48 -1.55 13.86
C ARG A 187 6.04 -0.62 12.72
N CYS A 188 4.74 -0.40 12.50
CA CYS A 188 4.26 0.48 11.42
C CYS A 188 4.23 1.96 11.83
N ARG A 189 4.06 2.27 13.12
CA ARG A 189 4.04 3.66 13.63
C ARG A 189 5.36 4.41 13.43
N ALA A 190 6.47 3.69 13.31
CA ALA A 190 7.79 4.25 12.99
C ALA A 190 7.94 4.65 11.51
N ARG A 191 7.04 4.23 10.62
CA ARG A 191 7.27 4.24 9.17
C ARG A 191 6.57 5.35 8.40
N TYR A 192 5.49 5.93 8.93
CA TYR A 192 4.80 7.09 8.32
C TYR A 192 4.35 8.03 9.44
N GLY A 193 5.04 9.16 9.58
CA GLY A 193 4.71 10.18 10.58
C GLY A 193 3.31 10.80 10.35
N PRO A 194 2.69 11.38 11.38
CA PRO A 194 1.25 11.71 11.40
C PRO A 194 0.82 12.90 10.54
N HIS A 195 1.71 13.58 9.80
CA HIS A 195 1.47 14.96 9.39
C HIS A 195 1.34 15.28 7.89
N ARG A 196 1.27 14.32 6.95
CA ARG A 196 1.18 14.73 5.53
C ARG A 196 0.52 13.80 4.52
N MET A 197 -0.52 13.05 4.91
CA MET A 197 -1.35 12.32 3.93
C MET A 197 -2.54 13.15 3.40
N LEU A 198 -2.75 14.38 3.91
CA LEU A 198 -3.89 15.24 3.56
C LEU A 198 -3.71 16.10 2.29
N ALA A 199 -2.52 16.17 1.69
CA ALA A 199 -2.26 17.12 0.60
C ALA A 199 -2.60 16.59 -0.81
N GLU A 200 -2.70 15.28 -1.02
CA GLU A 200 -2.90 14.72 -2.38
C GLU A 200 -4.35 14.30 -2.69
N ALA A 201 -5.26 14.33 -1.71
CA ALA A 201 -6.66 13.97 -1.93
C ALA A 201 -7.50 15.08 -2.62
N GLN A 202 -6.98 16.32 -2.74
CA GLN A 202 -7.76 17.48 -3.20
C GLN A 202 -7.51 17.91 -4.66
N HIS A 203 -6.54 17.34 -5.39
CA HIS A 203 -6.22 17.76 -6.77
C HIS A 203 -6.78 16.86 -7.89
N GLY A 204 -7.67 15.91 -7.57
CA GLY A 204 -8.14 14.89 -8.53
C GLY A 204 -9.58 15.04 -9.06
N ILE A 205 -10.36 16.04 -8.63
CA ILE A 205 -11.77 16.17 -9.02
C ILE A 205 -11.98 17.40 -9.90
N GLY A 206 -11.40 17.35 -11.10
CA GLY A 206 -11.82 18.20 -12.22
C GLY A 206 -13.06 17.57 -12.88
N VAL A 207 -14.25 17.97 -12.45
CA VAL A 207 -15.52 17.54 -13.05
C VAL A 207 -15.68 18.20 -14.41
N HIS A 208 -15.52 17.45 -15.49
CA HIS A 208 -15.91 17.85 -16.83
C HIS A 208 -17.41 17.55 -17.01
N GLN A 209 -18.25 18.59 -16.99
CA GLN A 209 -19.66 18.48 -17.39
C GLN A 209 -19.76 18.30 -18.92
N PRO A 210 -20.56 17.37 -19.46
CA PRO A 210 -21.04 17.43 -20.82
C PRO A 210 -22.39 18.18 -20.87
N GLY A 211 -22.43 19.24 -21.67
CA GLY A 211 -23.59 20.09 -21.89
C GLY A 211 -24.73 19.38 -22.62
N ILE A 212 -25.95 19.68 -22.17
CA ILE A 212 -27.20 19.39 -22.84
C ILE A 212 -27.29 20.31 -24.07
N ARG A 213 -27.41 19.73 -25.27
CA ARG A 213 -27.96 20.42 -26.46
C ARG A 213 -29.37 19.91 -26.70
N GLN A 214 -30.33 20.84 -26.60
CA GLN A 214 -31.61 20.76 -27.27
C GLN A 214 -31.38 20.80 -28.78
N GLU A 215 -32.08 19.96 -29.54
CA GLU A 215 -32.53 20.32 -30.89
C GLU A 215 -33.77 19.48 -31.24
N VAL A 216 -34.87 20.23 -31.46
CA VAL A 216 -36.15 19.94 -32.14
C VAL A 216 -37.12 18.97 -31.49
#